data_AF-A0A163DXI5-F1
#
_entry.id   AF-A0A163DXI5-F1
#
_cell.length_a   1.000
_cell.length_b   1.000
_cell.length_c   1.000
_cell.angle_alpha   90.00
_cell.angle_beta   90.00
_cell.angle_gamma   90.00
#
_symmetry.space_group_name_H-M   'P 1'
#
loop_
_entity.id
_entity.type
_entity.pdbx_description
1 polymer ?
#
loop_
_entity_poly.entity_id
_entity_poly.type
_entity_poly.pdbx_seq_one_letter_code
_entity_poly.pdbx_strand_id
1 'polypeptide(L)'
;MTSYRQRGCCQSTTAGLVLPLALSAALVILLGSTSLFSLALLSRSHTRISTAERMRADQLRSAAQHFAQLATDSHACLLTWPSSSWKDLGSQCADADPGHLQQGLIGEDVWFLVDWVPSGDKGRLRLRLSAGARAAFLLALDPDGPVVREVGAMRPLVTLEQERP
;
A
#
# COMPACT_ATOMS: atom_id res chain seq x y z
N MET A 1 -15.66 -37.21 -51.48
CA MET A 1 -14.20 -37.34 -51.31
C MET A 1 -13.82 -36.33 -50.25
N THR A 2 -13.38 -36.64 -49.03
CA THR A 2 -12.46 -37.67 -48.51
C THR A 2 -12.93 -38.12 -47.12
N SER A 3 -12.93 -39.43 -46.87
CA SER A 3 -13.24 -40.07 -45.59
C SER A 3 -11.93 -40.32 -44.85
N TYR A 4 -11.75 -39.74 -43.65
CA TYR A 4 -10.63 -40.03 -42.78
C TYR A 4 -10.95 -41.28 -41.95
N ARG A 5 -10.37 -42.42 -42.34
CA ARG A 5 -10.36 -43.67 -41.58
C ARG A 5 -9.46 -43.49 -40.34
N GLN A 6 -10.05 -43.43 -39.15
CA GLN A 6 -9.33 -43.78 -37.92
C GLN A 6 -9.08 -45.29 -37.94
N ARG A 7 -7.84 -45.68 -38.25
CA ARG A 7 -7.35 -47.03 -37.99
C ARG A 7 -6.92 -47.09 -36.52
N GLY A 8 -7.74 -47.76 -35.71
CA GLY A 8 -7.25 -48.39 -34.50
C GLY A 8 -6.19 -49.42 -34.88
N CYS A 9 -5.02 -49.33 -34.26
CA CYS A 9 -4.01 -50.38 -34.31
C CYS A 9 -3.63 -50.77 -32.89
N CYS A 10 -3.91 -52.04 -32.60
CA CYS A 10 -3.07 -52.96 -31.82
C CYS A 10 -2.75 -52.57 -30.37
N GLN A 11 -3.61 -52.98 -29.43
CA GLN A 11 -3.17 -53.33 -28.08
C GLN A 11 -2.90 -54.83 -28.04
N SER A 12 -1.62 -55.20 -28.15
CA SER A 12 -1.13 -56.54 -27.80
C SER A 12 -0.80 -56.59 -26.31
N THR A 13 -1.22 -57.68 -25.69
CA THR A 13 -1.17 -57.95 -24.25
C THR A 13 0.27 -58.16 -23.76
N THR A 14 0.84 -57.15 -23.11
CA THR A 14 1.82 -57.31 -22.01
C THR A 14 1.14 -56.80 -20.73
N ALA A 15 0.13 -57.55 -20.28
CA ALA A 15 -0.82 -57.14 -19.24
C ALA A 15 -0.27 -57.16 -17.79
N GLY A 16 1.04 -57.33 -17.59
CA GLY A 16 1.64 -57.35 -16.24
C GLY A 16 2.35 -56.07 -15.82
N LEU A 17 2.89 -55.29 -16.76
CA LEU A 17 3.81 -54.17 -16.47
C LEU A 17 3.48 -52.86 -17.18
N VAL A 18 2.60 -52.87 -18.19
CA VAL A 18 2.26 -51.64 -18.93
C VAL A 18 1.24 -50.79 -18.17
N LEU A 19 0.36 -51.41 -17.38
CA LEU A 19 -0.62 -50.72 -16.55
C LEU A 19 0.02 -49.80 -15.47
N PRO A 20 1.00 -50.27 -14.65
CA PRO A 20 1.64 -49.40 -13.66
C PRO A 20 2.52 -48.30 -14.31
N LEU A 21 3.08 -48.54 -15.50
CA LEU A 21 3.87 -47.55 -16.24
C LEU A 21 3.00 -46.44 -16.84
N ALA A 22 1.83 -46.77 -17.38
CA ALA A 22 0.87 -45.77 -17.85
C ALA A 22 0.27 -44.98 -16.67
N LEU A 23 0.03 -45.63 -15.53
CA LEU A 23 -0.44 -44.99 -14.30
C LEU A 23 0.59 -44.02 -13.73
N SER A 24 1.88 -44.38 -13.69
CA SER A 24 2.93 -43.49 -13.18
C SER A 24 3.17 -42.29 -14.09
N ALA A 25 3.14 -42.47 -15.41
CA ALA A 25 3.22 -41.37 -16.37
C ALA A 25 2.02 -40.40 -16.22
N ALA A 26 0.80 -40.92 -16.09
CA ALA A 26 -0.39 -40.10 -15.85
C ALA A 26 -0.32 -39.38 -14.49
N LEU A 27 0.19 -40.04 -13.45
CA LEU A 27 0.39 -39.47 -12.13
C LEU A 27 1.41 -38.31 -12.17
N VAL A 28 2.55 -38.48 -12.83
CA VAL A 28 3.57 -37.42 -13.00
C VAL A 28 3.01 -36.22 -13.77
N ILE A 29 2.20 -36.46 -14.80
CA ILE A 29 1.54 -35.39 -15.56
C ILE A 29 0.49 -34.66 -14.70
N LEU A 30 -0.29 -35.39 -13.88
CA LEU A 30 -1.24 -34.77 -12.94
C LEU A 30 -0.53 -33.96 -11.84
N LEU A 31 0.57 -34.46 -11.28
CA LEU A 31 1.38 -33.75 -10.29
C LEU A 31 2.08 -32.52 -10.89
N GLY A 32 2.51 -32.59 -12.15
CA GLY A 32 3.07 -31.44 -12.88
C GLY A 32 2.03 -30.32 -13.09
N SER A 33 0.81 -30.67 -13.49
CA SER A 33 -0.28 -29.70 -13.71
C SER A 33 -0.74 -29.02 -12.42
N THR A 34 -0.76 -29.73 -11.29
CA THR A 34 -1.15 -29.15 -9.99
C THR A 34 -0.07 -28.21 -9.42
N SER A 35 1.22 -28.51 -9.65
CA SER A 35 2.34 -27.70 -9.15
C SER A 35 2.40 -26.30 -9.78
N LEU A 36 2.17 -26.20 -11.09
CA LEU A 36 2.17 -24.92 -11.81
C LEU A 36 0.96 -24.04 -11.43
N PHE A 37 -0.18 -24.68 -11.14
CA PHE A 37 -1.39 -23.98 -10.74
C PHE A 37 -1.25 -23.33 -9.35
N SER A 38 -0.63 -24.03 -8.39
CA SER A 38 -0.33 -23.50 -7.07
C SER A 38 0.66 -22.32 -7.11
N LEU A 39 1.70 -22.40 -7.94
CA LEU A 39 2.67 -21.31 -8.13
C LEU A 39 2.05 -20.08 -8.83
N ALA A 40 1.15 -20.29 -9.79
CA ALA A 40 0.42 -19.18 -10.44
C ALA A 40 -0.52 -18.46 -9.45
N LEU A 41 -1.17 -19.21 -8.56
CA LEU A 41 -2.01 -18.63 -7.51
C LEU A 41 -1.19 -17.88 -6.45
N LEU A 42 -0.09 -18.47 -5.97
CA LEU A 42 0.83 -17.84 -5.02
C LEU A 42 1.44 -16.56 -5.60
N SER A 43 1.99 -16.60 -6.81
CA SER A 43 2.59 -15.41 -7.46
C SER A 43 1.58 -14.29 -7.69
N ARG A 44 0.33 -14.61 -8.03
CA ARG A 44 -0.75 -13.63 -8.18
C ARG A 44 -1.13 -13.00 -6.83
N SER A 45 -1.14 -13.78 -5.75
CA SER A 45 -1.41 -13.27 -4.40
C SER A 45 -0.31 -12.31 -3.91
N HIS A 46 0.96 -12.69 -4.09
CA HIS A 46 2.11 -11.85 -3.72
C HIS A 46 2.14 -10.54 -4.51
N THR A 47 1.90 -10.61 -5.82
CA THR A 47 1.82 -9.41 -6.66
C THR A 47 0.74 -8.45 -6.14
N ARG A 48 -0.47 -8.96 -5.83
CA ARG A 48 -1.58 -8.13 -5.32
C ARG A 48 -1.26 -7.45 -3.99
N ILE A 49 -0.66 -8.17 -3.05
CA ILE A 49 -0.27 -7.60 -1.75
C ILE A 49 0.76 -6.48 -1.95
N SER A 50 1.79 -6.74 -2.77
CA SER A 50 2.83 -5.75 -3.04
C SER A 50 2.28 -4.49 -3.73
N THR A 51 1.30 -4.65 -4.63
CA THR A 51 0.67 -3.50 -5.30
C THR A 51 -0.20 -2.69 -4.34
N ALA A 52 -0.95 -3.35 -3.46
CA ALA A 52 -1.80 -2.67 -2.49
C ALA A 52 -0.98 -1.86 -1.47
N GLU A 53 0.15 -2.39 -1.02
CA GLU A 53 1.07 -1.67 -0.13
C GLU A 53 1.69 -0.45 -0.81
N ARG A 54 2.13 -0.58 -2.07
CA ARG A 54 2.67 0.55 -2.86
C ARG A 54 1.62 1.64 -3.06
N MET A 55 0.39 1.28 -3.42
CA MET A 55 -0.70 2.24 -3.58
C MET A 55 -0.97 3.03 -2.30
N ARG A 56 -0.98 2.38 -1.13
CA ARG A 56 -1.17 3.07 0.16
C ARG A 56 0.00 4.01 0.47
N ALA A 57 1.23 3.60 0.20
CA ALA A 57 2.40 4.45 0.40
C ALA A 57 2.36 5.70 -0.52
N ASP A 58 1.91 5.53 -1.76
CA ASP A 58 1.77 6.62 -2.71
C ASP A 58 0.63 7.58 -2.31
N GLN A 59 -0.52 7.06 -1.85
CA GLN A 59 -1.60 7.89 -1.31
C GLN A 59 -1.15 8.72 -0.10
N LEU A 60 -0.42 8.11 0.83
CA LEU A 60 0.13 8.82 1.99
C LEU A 60 1.14 9.90 1.56
N ARG A 61 1.97 9.63 0.55
CA ARG A 61 2.90 10.63 0.00
C ARG A 61 2.15 11.78 -0.66
N SER A 62 1.09 11.50 -1.42
CA SER A 62 0.23 12.52 -2.01
C SER A 62 -0.50 13.35 -0.94
N ALA A 63 -0.96 12.73 0.14
CA ALA A 63 -1.54 13.44 1.28
C ALA A 63 -0.52 14.38 1.95
N ALA A 64 0.73 13.94 2.11
CA ALA A 64 1.80 14.79 2.65
C ALA A 64 2.11 16.00 1.75
N GLN A 65 2.14 15.80 0.43
CA GLN A 65 2.31 16.90 -0.52
C GLN A 65 1.12 17.86 -0.49
N HIS A 66 -0.11 17.34 -0.39
CA HIS A 66 -1.30 18.16 -0.27
C HIS A 66 -1.30 18.98 1.03
N PHE A 67 -0.89 18.39 2.17
CA PHE A 67 -0.68 19.13 3.41
C PHE A 67 0.35 20.25 3.22
N ALA A 68 1.49 19.96 2.57
CA ALA A 68 2.53 20.95 2.31
C ALA A 68 1.99 22.12 1.46
N GLN A 69 1.20 21.82 0.43
CA GLN A 69 0.54 22.84 -0.40
C GLN A 69 -0.46 23.70 0.39
N LEU A 70 -1.21 23.12 1.32
CA LEU A 70 -2.14 23.89 2.16
C LEU A 70 -1.41 24.75 3.20
N ALA A 71 -0.23 24.31 3.62
CA ALA A 71 0.55 24.97 4.65
C ALA A 71 1.47 26.09 4.12
N THR A 72 1.17 26.61 2.93
CA THR A 72 1.80 27.81 2.36
C THR A 72 1.09 29.09 2.84
N ASP A 73 1.67 30.23 2.48
CA ASP A 73 1.07 31.56 2.64
C ASP A 73 0.66 31.86 4.09
N SER A 74 -0.61 32.17 4.35
CA SER A 74 -1.11 32.52 5.69
C SER A 74 -0.93 31.37 6.69
N HIS A 75 -1.00 30.11 6.23
CA HIS A 75 -0.88 28.93 7.09
C HIS A 75 0.58 28.55 7.40
N ALA A 76 1.56 29.14 6.71
CA ALA A 76 2.98 28.91 7.01
C ALA A 76 3.35 29.33 8.44
N CYS A 77 2.66 30.35 8.98
CA CYS A 77 2.82 30.79 10.37
C CYS A 77 2.58 29.64 11.38
N LEU A 78 1.57 28.78 11.12
CA LEU A 78 1.23 27.66 11.98
C LEU A 78 2.34 26.61 12.05
N LEU A 79 3.14 26.47 10.98
CA LEU A 79 4.20 25.46 10.92
C LEU A 79 5.34 25.72 11.90
N THR A 80 5.48 26.95 12.41
CA THR A 80 6.45 27.29 13.47
C THR A 80 6.11 26.64 14.81
N TRP A 81 4.86 26.22 14.99
CA TRP A 81 4.32 25.72 16.25
C TRP A 81 3.84 24.27 16.13
N PRO A 82 3.89 23.47 17.20
CA PRO A 82 3.32 22.13 17.19
C PRO A 82 1.79 22.19 16.98
N SER A 83 1.23 21.19 16.29
CA SER A 83 -0.22 21.19 16.00
C SER A 83 -1.11 21.21 17.24
N SER A 84 -0.60 20.76 18.37
CA SER A 84 -1.30 20.79 19.66
C SER A 84 -1.58 22.21 20.15
N SER A 85 -0.76 23.20 19.78
CA SER A 85 -0.92 24.59 20.25
C SER A 85 -1.63 25.48 19.24
N TRP A 86 -2.00 25.01 18.04
CA TRP A 86 -2.57 25.86 16.99
C TRP A 86 -3.86 26.57 17.41
N LYS A 87 -4.68 25.95 18.27
CA LYS A 87 -5.91 26.57 18.79
C LYS A 87 -5.64 27.74 19.73
N ASP A 88 -4.47 27.77 20.35
CA ASP A 88 -4.08 28.76 21.36
C ASP A 88 -3.27 29.93 20.78
N LEU A 89 -2.97 29.90 19.47
CA LEU A 89 -2.14 30.92 18.81
C LEU A 89 -2.83 32.28 18.69
N GLY A 90 -4.16 32.35 18.79
CA GLY A 90 -4.91 33.61 18.80
C GLY A 90 -4.51 34.54 17.66
N SER A 91 -4.01 35.73 18.00
CA SER A 91 -3.58 36.76 17.03
C SER A 91 -2.20 36.52 16.41
N GLN A 92 -1.42 35.51 16.86
CA GLN A 92 -0.07 35.26 16.33
C GLN A 92 -0.12 34.76 14.88
N CYS A 93 -1.18 34.04 14.50
CA CYS A 93 -1.46 33.62 13.13
C CYS A 93 -2.92 33.96 12.78
N ALA A 94 -3.26 35.26 12.77
CA ALA A 94 -4.64 35.74 12.66
C ALA A 94 -5.35 35.34 11.35
N ASP A 95 -4.61 35.20 10.25
CA ASP A 95 -5.14 34.84 8.93
C ASP A 95 -5.07 33.34 8.62
N ALA A 96 -4.55 32.54 9.56
CA ALA A 96 -4.39 31.10 9.40
C ALA A 96 -5.52 30.37 10.11
N ASP A 97 -6.25 29.52 9.40
CA ASP A 97 -7.23 28.63 10.02
C ASP A 97 -6.61 27.25 10.25
N PRO A 98 -6.38 26.82 11.51
CA PRO A 98 -5.89 25.49 11.83
C PRO A 98 -6.79 24.36 11.32
N GLY A 99 -8.07 24.63 11.04
CA GLY A 99 -9.02 23.65 10.51
C GLY A 99 -8.61 23.13 9.13
N HIS A 100 -8.05 23.99 8.28
CA HIS A 100 -7.63 23.63 6.92
C HIS A 100 -6.44 22.66 6.90
N LEU A 101 -5.59 22.68 7.94
CA LEU A 101 -4.44 21.77 8.05
C LEU A 101 -4.75 20.47 8.80
N GLN A 102 -5.90 20.38 9.47
CA GLN A 102 -6.27 19.19 10.26
C GLN A 102 -6.75 18.03 9.40
N GLN A 103 -7.30 18.29 8.22
CA GLN A 103 -7.78 17.27 7.31
C GLN A 103 -7.82 17.79 5.88
N GLY A 104 -7.81 16.88 4.92
CA GLY A 104 -8.03 17.21 3.52
C GLY A 104 -8.41 16.00 2.70
N LEU A 105 -8.72 16.24 1.43
CA LEU A 105 -9.13 15.20 0.48
C LEU A 105 -8.01 14.96 -0.53
N ILE A 106 -7.72 13.69 -0.82
CA ILE A 106 -6.79 13.29 -1.89
C ILE A 106 -7.46 12.21 -2.75
N GLY A 107 -7.90 12.61 -3.95
CA GLY A 107 -8.77 11.77 -4.78
C GLY A 107 -10.11 11.53 -4.07
N GLU A 108 -10.39 10.28 -3.72
CA GLU A 108 -11.61 9.88 -3.00
C GLU A 108 -11.35 9.59 -1.50
N ASP A 109 -10.11 9.70 -1.04
CA ASP A 109 -9.73 9.36 0.33
C ASP A 109 -9.47 10.62 1.17
N VAL A 110 -9.87 10.57 2.45
CA VAL A 110 -9.68 11.68 3.38
C VAL A 110 -8.45 11.40 4.23
N TRP A 111 -7.56 12.38 4.34
CA TRP A 111 -6.44 12.33 5.26
C TRP A 111 -6.70 13.23 6.46
N PHE A 112 -6.13 12.84 7.60
CA PHE A 112 -6.22 13.53 8.88
C PHE A 112 -4.80 13.75 9.41
N LEU A 113 -4.55 14.95 9.91
CA LEU A 113 -3.35 15.27 10.68
C LEU A 113 -3.42 14.55 12.03
N VAL A 114 -2.37 13.78 12.33
CA VAL A 114 -2.19 13.16 13.65
C VAL A 114 -1.40 14.11 14.53
N ASP A 115 -0.23 14.51 14.06
CA ASP A 115 0.58 15.53 14.71
C ASP A 115 1.48 16.26 13.71
N TRP A 116 1.86 17.47 14.10
CA TRP A 116 2.96 18.23 13.52
C TRP A 116 3.87 18.68 14.65
N VAL A 117 5.17 18.40 14.53
CA VAL A 117 6.19 18.80 15.50
C VAL A 117 7.34 19.51 14.76
N PRO A 118 7.45 20.84 14.89
CA PRO A 118 8.57 21.58 14.30
C PRO A 118 9.89 21.26 15.01
N SER A 119 10.99 21.34 14.25
CA SER A 119 12.35 21.07 14.68
C SER A 119 13.31 21.97 13.87
N GLY A 120 13.19 23.29 14.04
CA GLY A 120 14.00 24.28 13.33
C GLY A 120 13.50 24.51 11.90
N ASP A 121 14.38 24.30 10.91
CA ASP A 121 14.11 24.42 9.47
C ASP A 121 13.32 23.22 8.90
N LYS A 122 12.97 22.26 9.75
CA LYS A 122 12.24 21.05 9.39
C LYS A 122 11.21 20.75 10.46
N GLY A 123 10.30 19.82 10.17
CA GLY A 123 9.42 19.26 11.19
C GLY A 123 8.94 17.87 10.80
N ARG A 124 8.46 17.16 11.82
CA ARG A 124 7.88 15.84 11.67
C ARG A 124 6.38 15.98 11.50
N LEU A 125 5.89 15.50 10.36
CA LEU A 125 4.48 15.45 10.01
C LEU A 125 3.97 14.02 10.13
N ARG A 126 2.92 13.78 10.90
CA ARG A 126 2.28 12.47 11.00
C ARG A 126 0.87 12.55 10.46
N LEU A 127 0.57 11.73 9.46
CA LEU A 127 -0.72 11.68 8.79
C LEU A 127 -1.36 10.30 8.92
N ARG A 128 -2.68 10.29 8.81
CA ARG A 128 -3.53 9.09 8.77
C ARG A 128 -4.55 9.21 7.64
N LEU A 129 -4.73 8.16 6.85
CA LEU A 129 -5.84 8.04 5.90
C LEU A 129 -7.12 7.55 6.57
N SER A 130 -8.28 7.79 5.96
CA SER A 130 -9.56 7.30 6.44
C SER A 130 -9.59 5.78 6.55
N ALA A 131 -8.95 5.09 5.59
CA ALA A 131 -8.71 3.64 5.58
C ALA A 131 -7.77 3.13 6.69
N GLY A 132 -7.23 4.02 7.54
CA GLY A 132 -6.45 3.67 8.73
C GLY A 132 -4.94 3.61 8.54
N ALA A 133 -4.44 3.68 7.30
CA ALA A 133 -3.01 3.74 7.02
C ALA A 133 -2.37 5.00 7.62
N ARG A 134 -1.14 4.90 8.13
CA ARG A 134 -0.43 6.01 8.79
C ARG A 134 1.00 6.11 8.29
N ALA A 135 1.54 7.33 8.20
CA ALA A 135 2.95 7.54 7.90
C ALA A 135 3.47 8.83 8.56
N ALA A 136 4.78 8.85 8.80
CA ALA A 136 5.50 10.02 9.24
C ALA A 136 6.35 10.55 8.08
N PHE A 137 6.42 11.87 7.97
CA PHE A 137 7.17 12.57 6.95
C PHE A 137 8.06 13.60 7.61
N LEU A 138 9.25 13.82 7.04
CA LEU A 138 10.03 15.01 7.33
C LEU A 138 9.69 16.06 6.29
N LEU A 139 9.14 17.17 6.77
CA LEU A 139 8.83 18.35 5.98
C LEU A 139 9.94 19.37 6.24
N ALA A 140 10.61 19.84 5.20
CA ALA A 140 11.51 20.99 5.28
C ALA A 140 10.70 22.26 5.08
N LEU A 141 10.93 23.26 5.92
CA LEU A 141 10.30 24.57 5.85
C LEU A 141 11.23 25.49 5.05
N ASP A 142 11.04 25.51 3.73
CA ASP A 142 11.79 26.38 2.82
C ASP A 142 11.11 27.76 2.75
N PRO A 143 11.84 28.87 2.58
CA PRO A 143 11.25 30.18 2.31
C PRO A 143 10.29 30.21 1.11
N ASP A 144 10.49 29.35 0.11
CA ASP A 144 9.61 29.23 -1.06
C ASP A 144 8.37 28.34 -0.80
N GLY A 145 8.26 27.75 0.39
CA GLY A 145 7.16 26.89 0.82
C GLY A 145 7.66 25.55 1.39
N PRO A 146 6.85 24.89 2.24
CA PRO A 146 7.25 23.63 2.84
C PRO A 146 7.37 22.51 1.79
N VAL A 147 8.44 21.71 1.87
CA VAL A 147 8.74 20.62 0.94
C VAL A 147 8.89 19.28 1.68
N VAL A 148 8.20 18.23 1.23
CA VAL A 148 8.32 16.88 1.79
C VAL A 148 9.64 16.25 1.33
N ARG A 149 10.54 15.91 2.27
CA ARG A 149 11.87 15.35 1.95
C ARG A 149 12.00 13.85 2.20
N GLU A 150 11.45 13.34 3.30
CA GLU A 150 11.57 11.91 3.63
C GLU A 150 10.23 11.30 4.01
N VAL A 151 10.04 10.04 3.59
CA VAL A 151 8.88 9.21 3.92
C VAL A 151 9.32 8.09 4.85
N GLY A 152 9.03 8.24 6.13
CA GLY A 152 9.12 7.15 7.09
C GLY A 152 7.75 6.49 7.21
N ALA A 153 7.58 5.29 6.64
CA ALA A 153 6.38 4.51 6.95
C ALA A 153 6.32 4.30 8.47
N MET A 154 5.35 4.93 9.14
CA MET A 154 4.99 4.48 10.48
C MET A 154 4.31 3.14 10.24
N ARG A 155 5.01 2.06 10.59
CA ARG A 155 4.44 0.72 10.53
C ARG A 155 3.02 0.80 11.06
N PRO A 156 2.00 0.41 10.28
CA PRO A 156 0.66 0.38 10.80
C PRO A 156 0.72 -0.56 12.01
N LEU A 157 0.37 -0.03 13.18
CA LEU A 157 -0.03 -0.84 14.32
C LEU A 157 -1.36 -1.51 13.93
N VAL A 158 -1.30 -2.44 12.97
CA VAL A 158 -2.23 -3.55 12.98
C VAL A 158 -1.71 -4.41 14.13
N THR A 159 -2.13 -4.07 15.34
CA THR A 159 -2.29 -5.11 16.35
C THR A 159 -3.33 -6.03 15.72
N LEU A 160 -2.86 -7.08 15.04
CA LEU A 160 -3.67 -8.28 14.89
C LEU A 160 -4.08 -8.59 16.33
N GLU A 161 -5.37 -8.44 16.63
CA GLU A 161 -5.94 -9.14 17.77
C GLU A 161 -5.54 -10.59 17.57
N GLN A 162 -4.46 -10.97 18.26
CA GLN A 162 -4.00 -12.32 18.37
C GLN A 162 -5.04 -12.99 19.24
N GLU A 163 -6.03 -13.55 18.56
CA GLU A 163 -7.05 -14.44 19.10
C GLU A 163 -6.37 -15.37 20.09
N ARG A 164 -6.60 -15.10 21.38
CA ARG A 164 -6.01 -15.84 22.49
C ARG A 164 -6.85 -17.12 22.65
N PRO A 165 -6.21 -18.30 22.76
CA PRO A 165 -6.90 -19.58 22.90
C PRO A 165 -7.72 -19.68 24.19
#